data_AF-A0A699ZXB0-F1
#
_entry.id   AF-A0A699ZXB0-F1
#
_cell.length_a   1.000
_cell.length_b   1.000
_cell.length_c   1.000
_cell.angle_alpha   90.00
_cell.angle_beta   90.00
_cell.angle_gamma   90.00
#
_symmetry.space_group_name_H-M   'P 1'
#
loop_
_entity.id
_entity.type
_entity.pdbx_description
1 polymer ?
#
loop_
_entity_poly.entity_id
_entity_poly.type
_entity_poly.pdbx_seq_one_letter_code
_entity_poly.pdbx_strand_id
1 'polypeptide(L)' 'QSWAAAAKEASRVLEQDSFNVKALYRRAQAYIGTADFAEAEADVKKGLSAEPGNADLAALLKKLK' A
#
# COMPACT_ATOMS: atom_id res chain seq x y z
N GLN A 1 10.06 12.37 -7.71
CA GLN A 1 10.23 11.02 -7.12
C GLN A 1 9.39 10.07 -7.96
N SER A 2 9.95 8.99 -8.50
CA SER A 2 9.20 8.04 -9.33
C SER A 2 8.42 7.06 -8.47
N TRP A 3 7.32 6.51 -8.98
CA TRP A 3 6.51 5.50 -8.29
C TRP A 3 7.35 4.32 -7.78
N ALA A 4 8.27 3.80 -8.61
CA ALA A 4 9.19 2.73 -8.21
C ALA A 4 10.10 3.09 -7.01
N ALA A 5 10.53 4.35 -6.89
CA ALA A 5 11.34 4.79 -5.75
C ALA A 5 10.48 4.82 -4.47
N ALA A 6 9.25 5.32 -4.57
CA ALA A 6 8.31 5.34 -3.44
C ALA A 6 7.99 3.92 -2.94
N ALA A 7 7.79 2.96 -3.85
CA ALA A 7 7.57 1.56 -3.47
C ALA A 7 8.79 0.96 -2.73
N LYS A 8 10.01 1.28 -3.18
CA LYS A 8 11.25 0.82 -2.54
C LYS A 8 11.42 1.41 -1.14
N GLU A 9 11.20 2.71 -0.98
CA GLU A 9 11.31 3.38 0.33
C GLU A 9 10.28 2.84 1.33
N ALA A 10 9.04 2.67 0.88
CA ALA A 10 7.99 2.07 1.70
C ALA A 10 8.31 0.60 2.06
N SER A 11 8.90 -0.17 1.14
CA SER A 11 9.31 -1.55 1.42
C SER A 11 10.34 -1.62 2.55
N ARG A 12 11.30 -0.69 2.60
CA ARG A 12 12.29 -0.63 3.68
C ARG A 12 11.66 -0.41 5.06
N VAL A 13 10.60 0.39 5.12
CA VAL A 13 9.83 0.56 6.37
C VAL A 13 9.13 -0.75 6.74
N LEU A 14 8.57 -1.44 5.75
CA LEU A 14 7.86 -2.70 5.95
C LEU A 14 8.76 -3.89 6.31
N GLU A 15 10.06 -3.82 6.00
CA GLU A 15 11.05 -4.77 6.50
C GLU A 15 11.24 -4.67 8.04
N GLN A 16 11.06 -3.47 8.61
CA GLN A 16 11.17 -3.24 10.05
C GLN A 16 9.83 -3.35 10.77
N ASP A 17 8.76 -2.85 10.15
CA ASP A 17 7.39 -2.88 10.66
C ASP A 17 6.45 -3.30 9.53
N SER A 18 6.25 -4.60 9.41
CA SER A 18 5.51 -5.17 8.29
C SER A 18 4.01 -4.82 8.29
N PHE A 19 3.48 -4.27 9.38
CA PHE A 19 2.09 -3.83 9.53
C PHE A 19 1.95 -2.30 9.53
N ASN A 20 3.00 -1.57 9.17
CA ASN A 20 2.95 -0.12 9.10
C ASN A 20 1.94 0.37 8.05
N VAL A 21 0.75 0.78 8.51
CA VAL A 21 -0.36 1.19 7.65
C VAL A 21 0.02 2.32 6.70
N LYS A 22 0.83 3.29 7.16
CA LYS A 22 1.30 4.40 6.31
C LYS A 22 2.24 3.93 5.19
N ALA A 23 3.12 2.97 5.47
CA ALA A 23 4.02 2.43 4.45
C ALA A 23 3.25 1.53 3.45
N LEU A 24 2.33 0.69 3.93
CA LEU A 24 1.44 -0.12 3.08
C LEU A 24 0.62 0.78 2.13
N TYR A 25 0.04 1.86 2.65
CA TYR A 25 -0.71 2.82 1.85
C TYR A 25 0.14 3.45 0.74
N ARG A 26 1.34 3.94 1.06
CA ARG A 26 2.25 4.56 0.09
C ARG A 26 2.73 3.57 -0.97
N ARG A 27 3.03 2.34 -0.56
CA ARG A 27 3.46 1.30 -1.48
C ARG A 27 2.34 0.86 -2.42
N ALA A 28 1.12 0.73 -1.91
CA ALA A 28 -0.05 0.47 -2.74
C ALA A 28 -0.32 1.58 -3.77
N GLN A 29 -0.20 2.86 -3.38
CA GLN A 29 -0.30 3.98 -4.32
C GLN A 29 0.78 3.93 -5.41
N ALA A 30 2.01 3.58 -5.03
CA ALA A 30 3.10 3.42 -5.98
C ALA A 30 2.83 2.30 -6.98
N TYR A 31 2.35 1.14 -6.50
CA TYR A 31 1.97 0.02 -7.35
C TYR A 31 0.80 0.34 -8.29
N ILE A 32 -0.19 1.12 -7.83
CA ILE A 32 -1.23 1.65 -8.73
C ILE A 32 -0.62 2.53 -9.83
N GLY A 33 0.33 3.39 -9.47
CA GLY A 33 1.02 4.26 -10.42
C GLY A 33 1.88 3.52 -11.44
N THR A 34 2.30 2.28 -11.14
CA THR A 34 3.03 1.39 -12.07
C THR A 34 2.15 0.31 -12.70
N ALA A 35 0.82 0.35 -12.45
CA ALA A 35 -0.16 -0.64 -12.90
C ALA A 35 0.02 -2.07 -12.32
N ASP A 36 0.75 -2.20 -11.23
CA ASP A 36 0.93 -3.45 -10.47
C ASP A 36 -0.24 -3.65 -9.47
N PHE A 37 -1.46 -3.80 -10.00
CA PHE A 37 -2.68 -3.76 -9.18
C PHE A 37 -2.80 -4.89 -8.16
N ALA A 38 -2.23 -6.07 -8.44
CA ALA A 38 -2.28 -7.21 -7.52
C ALA A 38 -1.46 -6.94 -6.25
N GLU A 39 -0.24 -6.40 -6.40
CA GLU A 39 0.60 -5.98 -5.29
C GLU A 39 -0.03 -4.84 -4.49
N ALA A 40 -0.65 -3.87 -5.18
CA ALA A 40 -1.40 -2.81 -4.51
C ALA A 40 -2.55 -3.37 -3.67
N GLU A 41 -3.32 -4.34 -4.20
CA GLU A 41 -4.43 -4.94 -3.47
C GLU A 41 -3.94 -5.72 -2.24
N ALA A 42 -2.81 -6.43 -2.36
CA ALA A 42 -2.21 -7.16 -1.25
C ALA A 42 -1.80 -6.21 -0.09
N ASP A 43 -1.17 -5.09 -0.41
CA ASP A 43 -0.79 -4.08 0.58
C ASP A 43 -2.00 -3.45 1.26
N VAL A 44 -3.05 -3.16 0.48
CA VAL A 44 -4.29 -2.57 1.00
C VAL A 44 -5.02 -3.54 1.92
N LYS A 45 -5.14 -4.81 1.53
CA LYS A 45 -5.73 -5.87 2.37
C LYS A 45 -4.94 -6.07 3.66
N LYS A 46 -3.61 -6.07 3.59
CA LYS A 46 -2.76 -6.18 4.78
C LYS A 46 -2.95 -4.99 5.72
N GLY A 47 -3.04 -3.78 5.17
CA GLY A 47 -3.28 -2.56 5.95
C GLY A 47 -4.65 -2.56 6.62
N LEU A 48 -5.70 -3.00 5.93
CA LEU A 48 -7.03 -3.14 6.51
C LEU A 48 -7.12 -4.25 7.55
N SER A 49 -6.28 -5.28 7.46
CA SER A 49 -6.18 -6.30 8.52
C SER A 49 -5.61 -5.71 9.82
N ALA A 50 -4.66 -4.77 9.71
CA ALA A 50 -4.10 -4.05 10.86
C ALA A 50 -5.03 -2.94 11.38
N GLU A 51 -5.64 -2.17 10.47
CA GLU A 51 -6.59 -1.10 10.77
C GLU A 51 -7.87 -1.24 9.92
N PRO A 52 -8.85 -2.05 10.35
CA PRO A 52 -10.08 -2.29 9.60
C PRO A 52 -10.92 -1.03 9.34
N GLY A 53 -10.77 0.01 10.17
CA GLY A 53 -11.47 1.28 10.06
C GLY A 53 -10.78 2.32 9.17
N ASN A 54 -9.67 1.99 8.53
CA ASN A 54 -8.90 2.95 7.74
C ASN A 54 -9.62 3.31 6.43
N ALA A 55 -10.22 4.50 6.39
CA ALA A 55 -11.01 4.98 5.27
C ALA A 55 -10.20 5.16 3.97
N ASP A 56 -8.93 5.55 4.09
CA ASP A 56 -8.04 5.75 2.96
C ASP A 56 -7.70 4.44 2.25
N LEU A 57 -7.40 3.39 3.01
CA LEU A 57 -7.17 2.05 2.48
C LEU A 57 -8.45 1.46 1.87
N ALA A 58 -9.60 1.65 2.53
CA ALA A 58 -10.88 1.21 1.98
C ALA A 58 -11.21 1.92 0.65
N ALA A 59 -10.86 3.20 0.52
CA ALA A 59 -11.00 3.94 -0.73
C ALA A 59 -10.04 3.44 -1.83
N LEU A 60 -8.79 3.11 -1.49
CA LEU A 60 -7.85 2.48 -2.43
C LEU A 60 -8.35 1.12 -2.92
N LEU A 61 -8.87 0.27 -2.03
CA LEU A 61 -9.40 -1.05 -2.41
C LEU A 61 -10.54 -0.93 -3.41
N LYS A 62 -11.39 0.11 -3.27
CA LYS A 62 -12.49 0.39 -4.22
C LYS A 62 -11.99 0.88 -5.58
N LYS A 63 -10.83 1.52 -5.65
CA LYS A 63 -10.21 1.97 -6.92
C LYS A 63 -9.51 0.83 -7.68
N LEU A 64 -9.17 -0.25 -6.98
CA LEU A 64 -8.52 -1.44 -7.53
C LEU A 64 -9.51 -2.48 -8.07
N LYS A 65 -10.81 -2.28 -7.81
CA LYS A 65 -11.90 -3.10 -8.35
C LYS A 65 -12.55 -2.40 -9.53
#